data_AF-A0A966D7W2-F1
#
_entry.id   AF-A0A966D7W2-F1
#
_cell.length_a   1.000
_cell.length_b   1.000
_cell.length_c   1.000
_cell.angle_alpha   90.00
_cell.angle_beta   90.00
_cell.angle_gamma   90.00
#
_symmetry.space_group_name_H-M   'P 1'
#
loop_
_entity.id
_entity.type
_entity.pdbx_description
1 polymer ?
#
loop_
_entity_poly.entity_id
_entity_poly.type
_entity_poly.pdbx_seq_one_letter_code
_entity_poly.pdbx_strand_id
1 'polypeptide(L)' 'MKIAINGFGRIGRNVFKIAFEDKNIEIVGINDLTDPKTLAHLLKYDSTYGVYDKSVTVAENA' A
#
# COMPACT_ATOMS: atom_id res chain seq x y z
N MET A 1 -0.86 -12.23 12.23
CA MET A 1 -2.15 -11.51 12.37
C MET A 1 -2.55 -10.97 11.00
N LYS A 2 -3.77 -11.24 10.55
CA LYS A 2 -4.25 -10.79 9.24
C LYS A 2 -5.01 -9.47 9.37
N ILE A 3 -4.68 -8.49 8.53
CA ILE A 3 -5.31 -7.17 8.53
C ILE A 3 -5.73 -6.74 7.13
N ALA A 4 -6.75 -5.90 7.06
CA ALA A 4 -7.15 -5.18 5.86
C ALA A 4 -7.11 -3.68 6.11
N ILE A 5 -6.81 -2.89 5.08
CA ILE A 5 -6.77 -1.43 5.15
C ILE A 5 -7.95 -0.87 4.33
N ASN A 6 -8.90 -0.23 5.00
CA ASN A 6 -10.00 0.49 4.35
C ASN A 6 -9.70 1.99 4.34
N GLY A 7 -9.42 2.55 3.16
CA GLY A 7 -8.89 3.90 2.98
C GLY A 7 -7.37 3.92 2.86
N PHE A 8 -6.86 3.88 1.63
CA PHE A 8 -5.46 3.92 1.25
C PHE A 8 -4.94 5.35 0.98
N GLY A 9 -5.41 6.28 1.81
CA GLY A 9 -4.93 7.65 1.87
C GLY A 9 -3.58 7.79 2.59
N ARG A 10 -3.27 9.00 3.09
CA ARG A 10 -1.97 9.30 3.71
C ARG A 10 -1.63 8.38 4.90
N ILE A 11 -2.60 8.08 5.77
CA ILE A 11 -2.37 7.18 6.91
C ILE A 11 -2.31 5.72 6.44
N GLY A 12 -3.26 5.28 5.62
CA GLY A 12 -3.31 3.89 5.12
C GLY A 12 -2.03 3.45 4.43
N ARG A 13 -1.43 4.30 3.58
CA ARG A 13 -0.16 3.98 2.91
C ARG A 13 1.03 3.88 3.86
N ASN A 14 1.09 4.71 4.89
CA ASN A 14 2.17 4.64 5.88
C ASN A 14 1.98 3.45 6.83
N VAL A 15 0.75 3.13 7.21
CA VAL A 15 0.42 1.90 7.94
C VAL A 15 0.83 0.68 7.12
N PHE A 16 0.55 0.66 5.81
CA PHE A 16 1.02 -0.40 4.93
C PHE A 16 2.53 -0.55 4.96
N LYS A 17 3.29 0.54 4.78
CA LYS A 17 4.76 0.49 4.78
C LYS A 17 5.31 -0.09 6.08
N ILE A 18 4.76 0.31 7.24
CA ILE A 18 5.19 -0.19 8.56
C ILE A 18 4.80 -1.66 8.73
N ALA A 19 3.54 -2.01 8.45
CA ALA A 19 3.03 -3.36 8.58
C ALA A 19 3.72 -4.35 7.62
N PHE A 20 4.16 -3.89 6.45
CA PHE A 20 4.86 -4.71 5.47
C PHE A 20 6.26 -5.14 5.92
N GLU A 21 6.89 -4.42 6.86
CA GLU A 21 8.16 -4.84 7.47
C GLU A 21 7.98 -5.83 8.63
N ASP A 22 6.78 -5.90 9.23
CA ASP A 22 6.51 -6.77 10.36
C ASP A 22 6.10 -8.17 9.90
N LYS A 23 6.97 -9.15 10.16
CA LYS A 23 6.74 -10.57 9.82
C LYS A 23 5.54 -11.19 10.52
N ASN A 24 5.03 -10.56 11.58
CA ASN A 24 3.86 -11.03 12.30
C ASN A 24 2.54 -10.50 11.71
N ILE A 25 2.61 -9.58 10.74
CA ILE A 25 1.45 -8.96 10.10
C ILE A 25 1.36 -9.40 8.65
N GLU A 26 0.16 -9.80 8.24
CA GLU A 26 -0.17 -10.13 6.87
C GLU A 26 -1.28 -9.20 6.39
N ILE A 27 -0.96 -8.35 5.42
CA ILE A 27 -1.95 -7.45 4.80
C ILE A 27 -2.67 -8.24 3.72
N VAL A 28 -3.93 -8.60 3.98
CA VAL A 28 -4.72 -9.47 3.08
C VAL A 28 -5.59 -8.71 2.10
N GLY A 29 -5.74 -7.39 2.27
CA GLY A 29 -6.56 -6.58 1.39
C GLY A 29 -6.44 -5.09 1.65
N ILE A 30 -6.63 -4.32 0.58
CA ILE A 30 -6.72 -2.86 0.60
C ILE A 30 -8.00 -2.50 -0.17
N ASN A 31 -8.81 -1.61 0.41
CA ASN A 31 -10.00 -1.05 -0.24
C ASN A 31 -9.89 0.47 -0.29
N ASP A 32 -10.19 1.06 -1.45
CA ASP A 32 -10.25 2.50 -1.67
C ASP A 32 -11.20 2.82 -2.85
N LEU A 33 -11.39 4.10 -3.17
CA LEU A 33 -12.29 4.59 -4.21
C LEU A 33 -11.61 4.78 -5.58
N THR A 34 -10.32 4.46 -5.70
CA THR A 34 -9.53 4.60 -6.94
C THR A 34 -8.91 3.28 -7.37
N ASP A 35 -8.49 3.23 -8.63
CA ASP A 35 -7.95 2.01 -9.25
C ASP A 35 -6.57 1.59 -8.67
N PRO A 36 -6.21 0.29 -8.76
CA PRO A 36 -4.93 -0.21 -8.27
C PRO A 36 -3.69 0.45 -8.87
N LYS A 37 -3.72 0.89 -10.14
CA LYS A 37 -2.57 1.55 -10.79
C LYS A 37 -2.30 2.89 -10.11
N THR A 38 -3.34 3.66 -9.82
CA THR A 38 -3.24 4.90 -9.04
C THR A 38 -2.75 4.64 -7.61
N LEU A 39 -3.30 3.66 -6.90
CA LEU A 39 -2.87 3.34 -5.53
C LEU A 39 -1.40 2.91 -5.47
N ALA A 40 -0.94 2.11 -6.43
CA ALA A 40 0.45 1.70 -6.55
C ALA A 40 1.38 2.90 -6.78
N HIS A 41 0.99 3.82 -7.66
CA HIS A 41 1.75 5.05 -7.89
C HIS A 41 1.87 5.88 -6.60
N LEU A 42 0.76 6.09 -5.89
CA LEU A 42 0.74 6.84 -4.63
C LEU A 42 1.50 6.16 -3.48
N LEU A 43 1.60 4.82 -3.51
CA LEU A 43 2.44 4.07 -2.57
C LEU A 43 3.93 4.27 -2.89
N LYS A 44 4.29 4.22 -4.17
CA LYS A 44 5.67 4.35 -4.65
C LYS A 44 6.21 5.77 -4.49
N TYR A 45 5.40 6.79 -4.75
CA TYR A 45 5.83 8.20 -4.74
C TYR A 45 5.06 8.98 -3.69
N ASP A 46 5.75 9.40 -2.63
CA ASP A 46 5.20 10.25 -1.57
C ASP A 46 5.93 11.60 -1.55
N SER A 47 5.20 12.71 -1.64
CA SER A 47 5.82 14.05 -1.67
C SER A 47 6.53 14.44 -0.37
N THR A 48 6.12 13.86 0.76
CA THR A 48 6.66 14.14 2.10
C THR A 48 7.80 13.21 2.47
N TYR A 49 7.67 11.91 2.15
CA TYR A 49 8.64 10.87 2.54
C TYR A 49 9.50 10.36 1.39
N GLY A 50 9.30 10.88 0.17
CA GLY A 50 10.05 10.49 -1.01
C GLY A 50 9.58 9.18 -1.64
N VAL A 51 10.48 8.55 -2.39
CA VAL A 51 10.19 7.32 -3.14
C VAL A 51 10.29 6.12 -2.19
N TYR A 52 9.26 5.28 -2.16
CA TYR A 52 9.32 4.00 -1.44
C TYR A 52 10.38 3.11 -2.10
N ASP A 53 11.27 2.55 -1.31
CA ASP A 53 12.44 1.79 -1.77
C ASP A 53 12.07 0.46 -2.42
N LYS A 54 10.95 -0.15 -2.00
CA LYS A 54 10.50 -1.43 -2.55
C LYS A 54 9.94 -1.32 -3.96
N SER A 55 10.00 -2.43 -4.69
CA SER A 55 9.30 -2.56 -5.97
C SER A 55 7.80 -2.56 -5.73
N VAL A 56 7.08 -1.77 -6.51
CA VAL A 56 5.62 -1.70 -6.49
C VAL A 56 5.16 -1.94 -7.92
N THR A 57 4.49 -3.07 -8.14
CA THR A 57 3.94 -3.46 -9.44
C THR A 57 2.46 -3.78 -9.28
N VAL A 58 1.70 -3.55 -10.35
CA VAL A 58 0.29 -3.95 -10.41
C VAL A 58 0.20 -5.10 -11.38
N ALA A 59 -0.20 -6.27 -10.88
CA ALA A 59 -0.60 -7.36 -11.74
C ALA A 59 -1.94 -7.00 -12.39
N GLU A 60 -2.04 -7.17 -13.71
CA GLU A 60 -3.35 -7.16 -14.35
C GLU A 60 -4.05 -8.46 -13.97
N ASN A 61 -5.28 -8.35 -13.47
CA ASN A 61 -6.11 -9.53 -13.26
C ASN A 61 -6.43 -10.11 -14.65
N ALA A 62 -6.04 -11.37 -14.88
CA ALA A 62 -6.45 -12.14 -16.05
C ALA A 62 -7.96 -12.41 -16.02
#